data_AF-A0A4Z1B8N2-F1
#
_entry.id   AF-A0A4Z1B8N2-F1
#
_cell.length_a   1.000
_cell.length_b   1.000
_cell.length_c   1.000
_cell.angle_alpha   90.00
_cell.angle_beta   90.00
_cell.angle_gamma   90.00
#
_symmetry.space_group_name_H-M   'P 1'
#
loop_
_entity.id
_entity.type
_entity.pdbx_description
1 polymer ?
#
loop_
_entity_poly.entity_id
_entity_poly.type
_entity_poly.pdbx_seq_one_letter_code
_entity_poly.pdbx_strand_id
1 'polypeptide(L)'
;MKKHLVILMSLFSSVTLFSQVGINTENPQQLFHTDGKSSAATTNPTTGVPSVAQQVDDVVITNQGRVGIGVTTPTQSLDVNGRTR
;
A
#
# COMPACT_ATOMS: atom_id res chain seq x y z
N MET A 1 -31.05 -23.94 -17.44
CA MET A 1 -31.01 -24.05 -15.96
C MET A 1 -29.58 -24.04 -15.41
N LYS A 2 -28.68 -24.94 -15.83
CA LYS A 2 -27.28 -25.01 -15.33
C LYS A 2 -26.49 -23.68 -15.43
N LYS A 3 -26.61 -22.95 -16.55
CA LYS A 3 -25.98 -21.63 -16.73
C LYS A 3 -26.45 -20.54 -15.75
N HIS A 4 -27.72 -20.58 -15.34
CA HIS A 4 -28.27 -19.63 -14.38
C HIS A 4 -27.82 -19.97 -12.95
N LEU A 5 -27.62 -21.26 -12.65
CA LEU A 5 -27.07 -21.72 -11.38
C LEU A 5 -25.62 -21.24 -11.18
N VAL A 6 -24.79 -21.28 -12.24
CA VAL A 6 -23.40 -20.82 -12.18
C VAL A 6 -23.31 -19.30 -11.92
N ILE A 7 -24.15 -18.50 -12.59
CA ILE A 7 -24.22 -17.04 -12.38
C ILE A 7 -24.69 -16.71 -10.95
N LEU A 8 -25.63 -17.50 -10.41
CA LEU A 8 -26.11 -17.32 -9.05
C LEU A 8 -25.02 -17.64 -8.03
N MET A 9 -24.24 -18.71 -8.24
CA MET A 9 -23.11 -19.05 -7.37
C MET A 9 -22.01 -17.98 -7.38
N SER A 10 -21.73 -17.35 -8.53
CA SER A 10 -20.75 -16.25 -8.58
C SER A 10 -21.18 -15.01 -7.78
N LEU A 11 -22.49 -14.75 -7.66
CA LEU A 11 -23.02 -13.60 -6.92
C LEU A 11 -22.81 -13.69 -5.40
N PHE A 12 -22.64 -14.90 -4.86
CA PHE A 12 -22.43 -15.14 -3.43
C PHE A 12 -20.96 -15.37 -3.04
N SER A 13 -20.03 -15.19 -3.98
CA SER A 13 -18.61 -15.24 -3.64
C SER A 13 -18.23 -13.98 -2.84
N SER A 14 -17.96 -14.15 -1.54
CA SER A 14 -17.46 -13.07 -0.70
C SER A 14 -15.95 -12.91 -0.90
N VAL A 15 -15.52 -11.71 -1.26
CA VAL A 15 -14.11 -11.32 -1.28
C VAL A 15 -13.80 -10.49 -0.04
N THR A 16 -12.73 -10.83 0.66
CA THR A 16 -12.20 -10.01 1.74
C THR A 16 -11.47 -8.81 1.13
N LEU A 17 -12.03 -7.62 1.28
CA LEU A 17 -11.36 -6.37 0.93
C LEU A 17 -10.66 -5.81 2.17
N PHE A 18 -9.34 -5.63 2.11
CA PHE A 18 -8.61 -4.91 3.15
C PHE A 18 -8.83 -3.40 2.95
N SER A 19 -9.34 -2.72 3.98
CA SER A 19 -9.48 -1.26 3.97
C SER A 19 -8.15 -0.63 4.38
N GLN A 20 -7.40 -0.16 3.40
CA GLN A 20 -6.15 0.58 3.57
C GLN A 20 -6.39 2.05 3.22
N VAL A 21 -5.69 2.94 3.91
CA VAL A 21 -5.82 4.39 3.72
C VAL A 21 -4.57 4.92 3.04
N GLY A 22 -4.75 5.44 1.83
CA GLY A 22 -3.73 6.14 1.06
C GLY A 22 -3.93 7.65 1.08
N ILE A 23 -2.84 8.41 1.22
CA ILE A 23 -2.79 9.84 0.92
C ILE A 23 -1.83 10.02 -0.25
N ASN A 24 -2.32 10.65 -1.33
CA ASN A 24 -1.60 10.87 -2.59
C ASN A 24 -1.10 9.62 -3.33
N THR A 25 -1.47 8.42 -2.87
CA THR A 25 -1.21 7.15 -3.55
C THR A 25 -2.51 6.36 -3.71
N GLU A 26 -2.74 5.84 -4.91
CA GLU A 26 -3.86 4.93 -5.21
C GLU A 26 -3.53 3.48 -4.85
N ASN A 27 -2.27 3.22 -4.50
CA ASN A 27 -1.73 1.89 -4.25
C ASN A 27 -1.02 1.82 -2.87
N PRO A 28 -1.78 1.94 -1.76
CA PRO A 28 -1.22 1.79 -0.42
C PRO A 28 -0.52 0.43 -0.26
N GLN A 29 0.72 0.44 0.24
CA GLN A 29 1.51 -0.78 0.48
C GLN A 29 1.32 -1.33 1.90
N GLN A 30 0.78 -0.50 2.79
CA GLN A 30 0.54 -0.79 4.21
C GLN A 30 -0.81 -0.21 4.65
N LEU A 31 -1.18 -0.46 5.92
CA LEU A 31 -2.46 -0.05 6.49
C LEU A 31 -2.74 1.46 6.32
N PHE A 32 -1.73 2.28 6.60
CA PHE A 32 -1.72 3.72 6.31
C PHE A 32 -0.49 4.03 5.48
N HIS A 33 -0.67 4.68 4.33
CA HIS A 33 0.41 5.03 3.41
C HIS A 33 0.25 6.47 2.94
N THR A 34 1.23 7.32 3.23
CA THR A 34 1.33 8.66 2.68
C THR A 34 2.47 8.69 1.68
N ASP A 35 2.17 9.05 0.45
CA ASP A 35 3.14 9.37 -0.60
C ASP A 35 3.33 10.89 -0.65
N GLY A 36 4.56 11.36 -0.55
CA GLY A 36 4.87 12.79 -0.68
C GLY A 36 4.53 13.34 -2.07
N LYS A 37 4.57 12.50 -3.11
CA LYS A 37 4.37 12.81 -4.52
C LYS A 37 5.21 14.02 -4.97
N SER A 38 6.48 14.04 -4.55
CA SER A 38 7.34 15.21 -4.75
C SER A 38 7.85 15.36 -6.20
N SER A 39 7.95 14.26 -6.96
CA SER A 39 8.34 14.24 -8.38
C SER A 39 7.79 13.00 -9.09
N ALA A 40 7.76 12.99 -10.43
CA ALA A 40 7.43 11.80 -11.21
C ALA A 40 8.37 10.61 -10.92
N ALA A 41 9.62 10.88 -10.53
CA ALA A 41 10.59 9.85 -10.16
C ALA A 41 10.33 9.25 -8.77
N THR A 42 9.63 9.98 -7.89
CA THR A 42 9.31 9.53 -6.54
C THR A 42 7.85 9.11 -6.37
N THR A 43 6.97 9.49 -7.30
CA THR A 43 5.54 9.15 -7.27
C THR A 43 5.33 7.64 -7.34
N ASN A 44 4.53 7.10 -6.42
CA ASN A 44 4.19 5.69 -6.41
C ASN A 44 3.38 5.24 -7.64
N PRO A 45 3.60 4.01 -8.14
CA PRO A 45 2.82 3.48 -9.26
C PRO A 45 1.39 3.16 -8.80
N THR A 46 0.43 3.29 -9.72
CA THR A 46 -0.99 2.96 -9.45
C THR A 46 -1.24 1.49 -9.15
N THR A 47 -0.27 0.60 -9.46
CA THR A 47 -0.30 -0.83 -9.15
C THR A 47 1.11 -1.35 -8.89
N GLY A 48 1.22 -2.52 -8.24
CA GLY A 48 2.50 -3.17 -7.99
C GLY A 48 3.25 -2.62 -6.76
N VAL A 49 4.56 -2.89 -6.68
CA VAL A 49 5.39 -2.44 -5.56
C VAL A 49 6.21 -1.22 -5.99
N PRO A 50 6.21 -0.11 -5.23
CA PRO A 50 7.10 1.02 -5.44
C PRO A 50 8.58 0.62 -5.52
N SER A 51 9.32 1.20 -6.46
CA SER A 51 10.78 1.08 -6.49
C SER A 51 11.43 1.78 -5.30
N VAL A 52 12.69 1.48 -5.01
CA VAL A 52 13.44 2.13 -3.91
C VAL A 52 13.46 3.65 -4.05
N ALA A 53 13.55 4.17 -5.27
CA ALA A 53 13.52 5.62 -5.52
C ALA A 53 12.15 6.26 -5.25
N GLN A 54 11.07 5.50 -5.49
CA GLN A 54 9.70 5.93 -5.20
C GLN A 54 9.39 5.91 -3.71
N GLN A 55 9.96 4.96 -2.97
CA GLN A 55 9.74 4.89 -1.53
C GLN A 55 10.39 6.03 -0.73
N VAL A 56 11.29 6.82 -1.31
CA VAL A 56 12.12 7.80 -0.57
C VAL A 56 11.30 8.86 0.17
N ASP A 57 10.17 9.30 -0.40
CA ASP A 57 9.25 10.27 0.20
C ASP A 57 7.98 9.62 0.79
N ASP A 58 7.97 8.30 0.94
CA ASP A 58 6.88 7.56 1.56
C ASP A 58 6.99 7.51 3.09
N VAL A 59 5.83 7.57 3.75
CA VAL A 59 5.66 7.24 5.16
C VAL A 59 4.55 6.22 5.31
N VAL A 60 4.82 5.12 6.02
CA VAL A 60 3.87 4.05 6.25
C VAL A 60 3.68 3.73 7.72
N ILE A 61 2.47 3.27 8.06
CA ILE A 61 2.18 2.57 9.32
C ILE A 61 1.61 1.19 8.97
N THR A 62 2.27 0.14 9.48
CA THR A 62 1.86 -1.25 9.25
C THR A 62 0.72 -1.67 10.19
N ASN A 63 0.06 -2.79 9.88
CA ASN A 63 -0.94 -3.39 10.79
C ASN A 63 -0.35 -3.88 12.13
N GLN A 64 0.97 -3.98 12.23
CA GLN A 64 1.70 -4.30 13.46
C GLN A 64 2.12 -3.05 14.25
N GLY A 65 1.73 -1.85 13.81
CA GLY A 65 2.06 -0.58 14.46
C GLY A 65 3.49 -0.08 14.20
N ARG A 66 4.22 -0.69 13.25
CA ARG A 66 5.56 -0.20 12.84
C ARG A 66 5.44 0.98 11.90
N VAL A 67 6.34 1.95 12.05
CA VAL A 67 6.46 3.14 11.21
C VAL A 67 7.66 3.01 10.28
N GLY A 68 7.44 3.19 8.98
CA GLY A 68 8.50 3.26 7.97
C GLY A 68 8.58 4.66 7.36
N ILE A 69 9.78 5.20 7.20
CA ILE A 69 10.06 6.46 6.48
C ILE A 69 11.11 6.16 5.42
N GLY A 70 10.81 6.38 4.14
CA GLY A 70 11.71 5.99 3.05
C GLY A 70 11.69 4.49 2.74
N VAL A 71 10.83 3.71 3.41
CA VAL A 71 10.76 2.24 3.36
C VAL A 71 9.34 1.77 3.64
N THR A 72 8.82 0.90 2.77
CA THR A 72 7.43 0.40 2.87
C THR A 72 7.29 -0.89 3.69
N THR A 73 8.39 -1.59 4.00
CA THR A 73 8.41 -2.85 4.75
C THR A 73 9.32 -2.77 5.99
N PRO A 74 8.97 -1.93 6.99
CA PRO A 74 9.82 -1.69 8.15
C PRO A 74 10.07 -2.97 8.97
N THR A 75 11.34 -3.22 9.30
CA THR A 75 11.76 -4.39 10.09
C THR A 75 11.79 -4.11 11.60
N GLN A 76 11.83 -2.83 11.96
CA GLN A 76 11.84 -2.32 13.34
C GLN A 76 10.57 -1.52 13.65
N SER A 77 10.33 -1.18 14.91
CA SER A 77 9.19 -0.32 15.31
C SER A 77 9.22 1.03 14.62
N LEU A 78 10.42 1.59 14.42
CA LEU A 78 10.69 2.74 13.56
C LEU A 78 11.86 2.37 12.66
N ASP A 79 11.64 2.38 11.35
CA ASP A 79 12.64 2.09 10.33
C ASP A 79 12.76 3.29 9.38
N VAL A 80 13.94 3.90 9.31
CA VAL A 80 14.20 5.10 8.51
C VAL A 80 15.28 4.80 7.50
N ASN A 81 14.90 4.76 6.23
CA ASN A 81 15.82 4.62 5.12
C ASN A 81 16.30 6.02 4.66
N GLY A 82 17.15 6.64 5.47
CA GLY A 82 17.63 8.00 5.24
C GLY A 82 18.55 8.50 6.35
N ARG A 83 18.90 9.79 6.30
CA ARG A 83 19.71 10.45 7.33
C ARG A 83 18.81 11.13 8.35
N THR A 84 19.00 10.84 9.63
CA THR A 84 18.29 11.48 10.76
C THR A 84 19.10 12.64 11.32
N ARG A 85 18.44 13.67 11.85
CA ARG A 85 19.05 14.81 12.56
C ARG A 85 18.27 15.12 13.82
#